data_AF-J9E1R1-F1
#
_entry.id   AF-J9E1R1-F1
#
_cell.length_a   1.000
_cell.length_b   1.000
_cell.length_c   1.000
_cell.angle_alpha   90.00
_cell.angle_beta   90.00
_cell.angle_gamma   90.00
#
_symmetry.space_group_name_H-M   'P 1'
#
loop_
_entity.id
_entity.type
_entity.pdbx_description
1 polymer ?
#
loop_
_entity_poly.entity_id
_entity_poly.type
_entity_poly.pdbx_seq_one_letter_code
_entity_poly.pdbx_strand_id
1 'polypeptide(L)'
;VLHQVEYLGLKENIRVRRAGFAYRRLFDKFLYRYSILTPKTWPSYRGNPREGVEIICQTVNMDLDQYQMGRTKIFIKNPESLFLLEEMRERKYDSYARVIQKAFKKFTARKRHAKLKEDACKLFLNKKERRRYSINRNFIGDYIGIEYHPALQALAGKKERIIFAATINKYDRRFK
;
A
#
# COMPACT_ATOMS: atom_id res chain seq x y z
N VAL A 1 39.72 18.32 26.28
CA VAL A 1 38.71 18.28 25.18
C VAL A 1 38.81 19.49 24.27
N LEU A 2 38.74 20.74 24.77
CA LEU A 2 38.89 21.97 23.94
C LEU A 2 40.16 21.98 23.07
N HIS A 3 41.31 21.65 23.65
CA HIS A 3 42.57 21.56 22.90
C HIS A 3 42.50 20.56 21.73
N GLN A 4 41.77 19.44 21.86
CA GLN A 4 41.60 18.49 20.78
C GLN A 4 40.71 19.03 19.66
N VAL A 5 39.70 19.84 19.99
CA VAL A 5 38.80 20.48 19.01
C VAL A 5 39.54 21.50 18.16
N GLU A 6 40.42 22.28 18.79
CA GLU A 6 41.27 23.27 18.13
C GLU A 6 42.40 22.60 17.32
N TYR A 7 43.09 21.62 17.90
CA TYR A 7 44.18 20.90 17.24
C TYR A 7 43.71 20.14 15.99
N LEU A 8 42.52 19.53 16.04
CA LEU A 8 41.90 18.88 14.88
C LEU A 8 41.23 19.86 13.92
N GLY A 9 41.19 21.16 14.23
CA GLY A 9 40.56 22.20 13.42
C GLY A 9 39.08 21.93 13.16
N LEU A 10 38.35 21.35 14.13
CA LEU A 10 36.98 20.87 13.89
C LEU A 10 36.04 22.01 13.49
N LYS A 11 36.24 23.21 14.05
CA LYS A 11 35.43 24.40 13.75
C LYS A 11 35.60 24.83 12.29
N GLU A 12 36.83 24.96 11.82
CA GLU A 12 37.18 25.29 10.43
C GLU A 12 36.68 24.20 9.47
N ASN A 13 36.85 22.92 9.82
CA ASN A 13 36.33 21.80 9.03
C ASN A 13 34.79 21.86 8.86
N ILE A 14 34.07 22.16 9.94
CA ILE A 14 32.61 22.35 9.89
C ILE A 14 32.26 23.59 9.05
N ARG A 15 33.02 24.68 9.18
CA ARG A 15 32.80 25.92 8.43
C ARG A 15 33.01 25.71 6.92
N VAL A 16 34.07 25.01 6.52
CA VAL A 16 34.34 24.64 5.12
C VAL A 16 33.26 23.71 4.59
N ARG A 17 32.80 22.73 5.37
CA ARG A 17 31.69 21.85 4.96
C ARG A 17 30.35 22.58 4.82
N ARG A 18 30.09 23.59 5.65
CA ARG A 18 28.90 24.46 5.55
C ARG A 18 28.97 25.43 4.37
N ALA A 19 30.15 25.92 4.04
CA ALA A 19 30.36 26.80 2.88
C ALA A 19 30.36 26.03 1.55
N GLY A 20 30.68 24.73 1.58
CA GLY A 20 30.65 23.83 0.42
C GLY A 20 29.37 22.99 0.35
N PHE A 21 29.45 21.88 -0.40
CA PHE A 21 28.37 20.91 -0.48
C PHE A 21 28.48 19.87 0.64
N ALA A 22 27.40 19.70 1.41
CA ALA A 22 27.31 18.65 2.42
C ALA A 22 27.27 17.24 1.81
N TYR A 23 26.67 17.09 0.62
CA TYR A 23 26.47 15.77 0.00
C TYR A 23 26.81 15.77 -1.49
N ARG A 24 27.43 14.69 -1.96
CA ARG A 24 27.87 14.51 -3.35
C ARG A 24 27.69 13.05 -3.78
N ARG A 25 26.99 12.79 -4.88
CA ARG A 25 26.77 11.41 -5.35
C ARG A 25 26.63 11.34 -6.86
N LEU A 26 27.05 10.22 -7.44
CA LEU A 26 26.80 9.90 -8.85
C LEU A 26 25.31 9.88 -9.15
N PHE A 27 24.90 10.34 -10.32
CA PHE A 27 23.49 10.40 -10.72
C PHE A 27 22.82 9.03 -10.61
N ASP A 28 23.44 7.95 -11.10
CA ASP A 28 22.85 6.60 -11.05
C ASP A 28 22.60 6.13 -9.62
N LYS A 29 23.54 6.41 -8.70
CA LYS A 29 23.41 6.02 -7.30
C LYS A 29 22.35 6.86 -6.58
N PHE A 30 22.21 8.13 -6.95
CA PHE A 30 21.16 9.00 -6.43
C PHE A 30 19.79 8.55 -6.93
N LEU A 31 19.66 8.33 -8.25
CA LEU A 31 18.45 7.82 -8.88
C LEU A 31 18.01 6.50 -8.28
N TYR A 32 18.92 5.53 -8.16
CA TYR A 32 18.57 4.24 -7.57
C TYR A 32 18.00 4.37 -6.15
N ARG A 33 18.55 5.30 -5.35
CA ARG A 33 18.10 5.50 -3.97
C ARG A 33 16.75 6.21 -3.89
N TYR A 34 16.55 7.25 -4.69
CA TYR A 34 15.41 8.18 -4.58
C TYR A 34 14.37 8.04 -5.70
N SER A 35 14.52 7.09 -6.62
CA SER A 35 13.57 6.86 -7.72
C SER A 35 12.15 6.64 -7.24
N ILE A 36 11.97 6.09 -6.04
CA ILE A 36 10.68 5.82 -5.40
C ILE A 36 9.86 7.08 -5.08
N LEU A 37 10.49 8.25 -5.03
CA LEU A 37 9.81 9.51 -4.70
C LEU A 37 8.81 9.90 -5.79
N THR A 38 9.10 9.58 -7.05
CA THR A 38 8.32 10.01 -8.21
C THR A 38 7.87 8.82 -9.07
N PRO A 39 6.58 8.75 -9.49
CA PRO A 39 6.12 7.71 -10.41
C PRO A 39 6.81 7.71 -11.78
N LYS A 40 7.36 8.86 -12.20
CA LYS A 40 8.10 9.01 -13.46
C LYS A 40 9.46 8.27 -13.46
N THR A 41 10.08 8.14 -12.28
CA THR A 41 11.39 7.51 -12.11
C THR A 41 11.30 6.10 -11.54
N TRP A 42 10.22 5.79 -10.82
CA TRP A 42 9.93 4.46 -10.29
C TRP A 42 9.23 3.58 -11.33
N PRO A 43 9.49 2.26 -11.41
CA PRO A 43 10.43 1.44 -10.64
C PRO A 43 11.84 1.37 -11.26
N SER A 44 11.97 1.72 -12.53
CA SER A 44 13.23 1.75 -13.25
C SER A 44 13.19 2.90 -14.24
N TYR A 45 14.18 3.78 -14.15
CA TYR A 45 14.33 4.91 -15.05
C TYR A 45 15.33 4.54 -16.16
N ARG A 46 14.91 4.73 -17.43
CA ARG A 46 15.68 4.35 -18.63
C ARG A 46 16.27 5.54 -19.40
N GLY A 47 15.98 6.76 -18.97
CA GLY A 47 16.45 7.99 -19.62
C GLY A 47 17.85 8.42 -19.15
N ASN A 48 18.22 9.65 -19.48
CA ASN A 48 19.49 10.22 -19.04
C ASN A 48 19.50 10.39 -17.50
N PRO A 49 20.47 9.80 -16.78
CA PRO A 49 20.53 9.88 -15.32
C PRO A 49 20.42 11.31 -14.76
N ARG A 50 20.98 12.29 -15.47
CA ARG A 50 20.92 13.70 -15.04
C ARG A 50 19.47 14.23 -14.99
N GLU A 51 18.69 13.96 -16.04
CA GLU A 51 17.29 14.36 -16.14
C GLU A 51 16.44 13.64 -15.10
N GLY A 52 16.71 12.35 -14.86
CA GLY A 52 16.03 11.59 -13.81
C GLY A 52 16.23 12.22 -12.42
N VAL A 53 17.45 12.64 -12.09
CA VAL A 53 17.74 13.33 -10.82
C VAL A 53 17.02 14.67 -10.76
N GLU A 54 16.98 15.42 -11.86
CA GLU A 54 16.27 16.70 -11.94
C GLU A 54 14.76 16.54 -11.68
N ILE A 55 14.13 15.52 -12.28
CA ILE A 55 12.73 15.19 -12.02
C ILE A 55 12.49 14.92 -10.53
N ILE A 56 13.39 14.21 -9.85
CA ILE A 56 13.28 13.92 -8.42
C ILE A 56 13.38 15.22 -7.61
N CYS A 57 14.39 16.06 -7.87
CA CYS A 57 14.57 17.34 -7.18
C CYS A 57 13.34 18.26 -7.34
N GLN A 58 12.78 18.33 -8.56
CA GLN A 58 11.57 19.10 -8.84
C GLN A 58 10.34 18.54 -8.11
N THR A 59 10.18 17.21 -8.04
CA THR A 59 9.03 16.57 -7.38
C THR A 59 9.04 16.79 -5.86
N VAL A 60 10.24 16.96 -5.29
CA VAL A 60 10.46 17.23 -3.85
C VAL A 60 10.36 18.73 -3.56
N ASN A 61 10.17 19.58 -4.58
CA ASN A 61 10.23 21.04 -4.49
C ASN A 61 11.53 21.52 -3.83
N MET A 62 12.66 20.90 -4.18
CA MET A 62 13.97 21.35 -3.69
C MET A 62 14.41 22.61 -4.46
N ASP A 63 14.70 23.68 -3.73
CA ASP A 63 15.14 24.94 -4.32
C ASP A 63 16.44 24.79 -5.13
N LEU A 64 16.56 25.54 -6.23
CA LEU A 64 17.72 25.49 -7.12
C LEU A 64 19.03 25.96 -6.48
N ASP A 65 19.00 26.79 -5.42
CA ASP A 65 20.23 27.15 -4.67
C ASP A 65 20.69 26.03 -3.72
N GLN A 66 19.81 25.07 -3.41
CA GLN A 66 20.11 23.99 -2.47
C GLN A 66 20.89 22.84 -3.11
N TYR A 67 20.92 22.75 -4.44
CA TYR A 67 21.67 21.73 -5.15
C TYR A 67 22.30 22.26 -6.43
N GLN A 68 23.34 21.57 -6.90
CA GLN A 68 23.96 21.83 -8.19
C GLN A 68 24.17 20.52 -8.95
N MET A 69 23.92 20.58 -10.25
CA MET A 69 24.17 19.46 -11.17
C MET A 69 25.57 19.60 -11.77
N GLY A 70 26.47 18.68 -11.43
CA GLY A 70 27.75 18.56 -12.12
C GLY A 70 27.65 17.77 -13.42
N ARG A 71 28.80 17.33 -13.95
CA ARG A 71 28.84 16.49 -15.16
C ARG A 71 28.30 15.07 -14.93
N THR A 72 28.64 14.47 -13.78
CA THR A 72 28.31 13.06 -13.46
C THR A 72 27.67 12.90 -12.07
N LYS A 73 27.63 13.96 -11.27
CA LYS A 73 27.26 13.94 -9.85
C LYS A 73 26.30 15.07 -9.53
N ILE A 74 25.40 14.82 -8.58
CA ILE A 74 24.63 15.83 -7.88
C ILE A 74 25.39 16.27 -6.62
N PHE A 75 25.32 17.56 -6.34
CA PHE A 75 25.91 18.20 -5.19
C PHE A 75 24.78 18.90 -4.40
N ILE A 76 24.60 18.58 -3.13
CA ILE A 76 23.60 19.21 -2.25
C ILE A 76 24.32 20.06 -1.22
N LYS A 77 23.89 21.31 -1.09
CA LYS A 77 24.52 22.36 -0.27
C LYS A 77 24.24 22.10 1.20
N ASN A 78 22.97 22.17 1.61
CA ASN A 78 22.57 22.03 2.99
C ASN A 78 22.21 20.58 3.36
N PRO A 79 22.55 20.12 4.58
CA PRO A 79 22.16 18.80 5.06
C PRO A 79 20.64 18.67 5.26
N GLU A 80 19.93 19.77 5.54
CA GLU A 80 18.47 19.82 5.70
C GLU A 80 17.75 19.32 4.45
N SER A 81 18.19 19.75 3.26
CA SER A 81 17.66 19.31 1.97
C SER A 81 17.85 17.80 1.75
N LEU A 82 18.95 17.23 2.25
CA LEU A 82 19.17 15.79 2.22
C LEU A 82 18.26 15.05 3.20
N PHE A 83 18.06 15.59 4.41
CA PHE A 83 17.14 15.00 5.39
C PHE A 83 15.69 15.00 4.89
N LEU A 84 15.26 16.06 4.22
CA LEU A 84 13.95 16.13 3.58
C LEU A 84 13.75 15.00 2.56
N LEU A 85 14.77 14.72 1.72
CA LEU A 85 14.73 13.61 0.75
C LEU A 85 14.56 12.25 1.43
N GLU A 86 15.30 12.01 2.52
CA GLU A 86 15.22 10.75 3.27
C GLU A 86 13.87 10.60 3.97
N GLU A 87 13.36 11.67 4.59
CA GLU A 87 12.06 11.64 5.26
C GLU A 87 10.92 11.39 4.26
N MET A 88 10.94 12.06 3.10
CA MET A 88 9.97 11.79 2.04
C MET A 88 10.03 10.35 1.52
N ARG A 89 11.23 9.79 1.43
CA ARG A 89 11.44 8.40 1.00
C ARG A 89 10.91 7.43 2.03
N GLU A 90 11.13 7.67 3.31
CA GLU A 90 10.59 6.88 4.41
C GLU A 90 9.05 6.89 4.41
N ARG A 91 8.43 8.05 4.22
CA ARG A 91 6.97 8.17 4.07
C ARG A 91 6.41 7.35 2.90
N LYS A 92 7.15 7.24 1.78
CA LYS A 92 6.76 6.35 0.66
C LYS A 92 6.79 4.89 1.08
N TYR A 93 7.83 4.45 1.79
CA TYR A 93 7.89 3.08 2.30
C TYR A 93 6.75 2.78 3.27
N ASP A 94 6.44 3.68 4.19
CA ASP A 94 5.31 3.53 5.10
C ASP A 94 3.99 3.37 4.34
N SER A 95 3.78 4.16 3.30
CA SER A 95 2.59 4.04 2.46
C SER A 95 2.49 2.66 1.82
N TYR A 96 3.58 2.15 1.23
CA TYR A 96 3.60 0.81 0.64
C TYR A 96 3.44 -0.30 1.68
N ALA A 97 4.07 -0.17 2.85
CA ALA A 97 3.90 -1.09 3.97
C ALA A 97 2.44 -1.15 4.41
N ARG A 98 1.73 -0.02 4.51
CA ARG A 98 0.30 0.02 4.83
C ARG A 98 -0.56 -0.71 3.79
N VAL A 99 -0.23 -0.62 2.51
CA VAL A 99 -0.94 -1.36 1.44
C VAL A 99 -0.81 -2.87 1.66
N ILE A 100 0.41 -3.34 1.92
CA ILE A 100 0.69 -4.76 2.20
C ILE A 100 -0.04 -5.22 3.47
N GLN A 101 0.08 -4.45 4.56
CA GLN A 101 -0.58 -4.74 5.83
C GLN A 101 -2.11 -4.78 5.69
N LYS A 102 -2.71 -3.86 4.93
CA LYS A 102 -4.15 -3.83 4.67
C LYS A 102 -4.60 -5.08 3.90
N ALA A 103 -3.84 -5.49 2.88
CA ALA A 103 -4.12 -6.72 2.13
C ALA A 103 -4.05 -7.97 3.03
N PHE A 104 -3.00 -8.07 3.86
CA PHE A 104 -2.82 -9.16 4.81
C PHE A 104 -3.95 -9.22 5.85
N LYS A 105 -4.28 -8.10 6.50
CA LYS A 105 -5.39 -8.01 7.47
C LYS A 105 -6.71 -8.42 6.84
N LYS A 106 -6.98 -7.98 5.60
CA LYS A 106 -8.19 -8.36 4.83
C LYS A 106 -8.25 -9.87 4.57
N PHE A 107 -7.14 -10.48 4.16
CA PHE A 107 -7.05 -11.92 3.96
C PHE A 107 -7.33 -12.70 5.26
N THR A 108 -6.66 -12.33 6.34
CA THR A 108 -6.84 -12.98 7.66
C THR A 108 -8.26 -12.82 8.18
N ALA A 109 -8.86 -11.63 8.03
CA ALA A 109 -10.25 -11.40 8.41
C ALA A 109 -11.24 -12.27 7.61
N ARG A 110 -11.04 -12.40 6.29
CA ARG A 110 -11.87 -13.28 5.43
C ARG A 110 -11.76 -14.75 5.84
N LYS A 111 -10.55 -15.23 6.12
CA LYS A 111 -10.31 -16.61 6.58
C LYS A 111 -11.01 -16.86 7.92
N ARG A 112 -10.89 -15.93 8.87
CA ARG A 112 -11.59 -16.01 10.16
C ARG A 112 -13.10 -16.00 10.01
N HIS A 113 -13.63 -15.13 9.15
CA HIS A 113 -15.07 -15.04 8.89
C HIS A 113 -15.64 -16.34 8.28
N ALA A 114 -14.94 -16.93 7.31
CA ALA A 114 -15.33 -18.21 6.73
C ALA A 114 -15.40 -19.33 7.80
N LYS A 115 -14.38 -19.41 8.67
CA LYS A 115 -14.37 -20.35 9.79
C LYS A 115 -15.53 -20.12 10.76
N LEU A 116 -15.79 -18.87 11.16
CA LEU A 116 -16.93 -18.54 12.04
C LEU A 116 -18.28 -18.93 11.42
N LYS A 117 -18.43 -18.76 10.10
CA LYS A 117 -19.64 -19.18 9.37
C LYS A 117 -19.82 -20.70 9.40
N GLU A 118 -18.73 -21.44 9.23
CA GLU A 118 -18.73 -22.92 9.33
C GLU A 118 -19.06 -23.39 10.75
N ASP A 119 -18.40 -22.80 11.76
CA ASP A 119 -18.61 -23.12 13.17
C ASP A 119 -20.06 -22.82 13.60
N ALA A 120 -20.62 -21.68 13.17
CA ALA A 120 -22.02 -21.34 13.38
C ALA A 120 -22.96 -22.36 12.71
N CYS A 121 -22.67 -22.76 11.47
CA CYS A 121 -23.46 -23.78 10.77
C CYS A 121 -23.45 -25.11 11.55
N LYS A 122 -22.28 -25.56 12.00
CA LYS A 122 -22.12 -26.78 12.82
C LYS A 122 -22.89 -26.69 14.13
N LEU A 123 -22.84 -25.54 14.83
CA LEU A 123 -23.54 -25.34 16.09
C LEU A 123 -25.05 -25.54 15.96
N PHE A 124 -25.63 -25.08 14.85
CA PHE A 124 -27.08 -25.17 14.58
C PHE A 124 -27.47 -26.40 13.74
N LEU A 125 -26.52 -27.21 13.31
CA LEU A 125 -26.77 -28.42 12.53
C LEU A 125 -27.61 -29.39 13.38
N ASN A 126 -28.76 -29.83 12.85
CA ASN A 126 -29.73 -30.69 13.52
C ASN A 126 -30.33 -30.15 14.84
N LYS A 127 -30.02 -28.91 15.21
CA LYS A 127 -30.56 -28.19 16.39
C LYS A 127 -31.45 -27.00 15.98
N LYS A 128 -31.95 -27.01 14.73
CA LYS A 128 -32.91 -26.01 14.25
C LYS A 128 -34.29 -26.27 14.85
N GLU A 129 -34.52 -25.78 16.06
CA GLU A 129 -35.84 -25.76 16.67
C GLU A 129 -36.62 -24.50 16.22
N ARG A 130 -37.94 -24.64 16.01
CA ARG A 130 -38.81 -23.48 15.78
C ARG A 130 -38.85 -22.66 17.06
N ARG A 131 -38.22 -21.47 17.08
CA ARG A 131 -38.41 -20.54 18.20
C ARG A 131 -39.86 -20.04 18.18
N ARG A 132 -40.61 -20.33 19.24
CA ARG A 132 -41.85 -19.61 19.59
C ARG A 132 -41.48 -18.12 19.51
N TYR A 133 -42.17 -17.31 18.71
CA TYR A 133 -41.89 -15.90 18.38
C TYR A 133 -40.97 -15.55 17.18
N SER A 134 -40.47 -16.50 16.37
CA SER A 134 -39.80 -16.13 15.09
C SER A 134 -40.77 -15.90 13.91
N ILE A 135 -42.08 -16.04 14.13
CA ILE A 135 -43.13 -16.03 13.09
C ILE A 135 -43.43 -14.61 12.59
N ASN A 136 -43.22 -13.58 13.42
CA ASN A 136 -43.53 -12.18 13.08
C ASN A 136 -42.30 -11.35 12.72
N ARG A 137 -41.34 -11.91 11.99
CA ARG A 137 -40.34 -11.09 11.29
C ARG A 137 -40.84 -10.84 9.88
N ASN A 138 -41.17 -9.58 9.58
CA ASN A 138 -41.41 -9.17 8.20
C ASN A 138 -40.19 -9.55 7.37
N PHE A 139 -40.40 -10.38 6.36
CA PHE A 139 -39.37 -10.77 5.42
C PHE A 139 -39.02 -9.56 4.55
N ILE A 140 -37.83 -8.99 4.76
CA ILE A 140 -37.38 -7.77 4.07
C ILE A 140 -36.79 -8.08 2.67
N GLY A 141 -36.72 -9.36 2.28
CA GLY A 141 -36.00 -9.79 1.07
C GLY A 141 -34.52 -9.87 1.41
N ASP A 142 -33.93 -11.02 1.70
CA ASP A 142 -33.56 -12.05 0.74
C ASP A 142 -32.71 -13.03 1.57
N TYR A 143 -33.04 -14.33 1.58
CA TYR A 143 -32.34 -15.31 2.43
C TYR A 143 -30.95 -15.71 1.90
N ILE A 144 -30.64 -15.35 0.65
CA ILE A 144 -29.49 -15.85 -0.10
C ILE A 144 -28.54 -14.70 -0.49
N GLY A 145 -29.01 -13.45 -0.43
CA GLY A 145 -28.21 -12.27 -0.76
C GLY A 145 -27.88 -12.21 -2.25
N ILE A 146 -28.89 -12.45 -3.09
CA ILE A 146 -28.92 -12.34 -4.55
C ILE A 146 -28.41 -10.98 -5.01
N GLU A 147 -28.76 -9.89 -4.30
CA GLU A 147 -28.22 -8.55 -4.59
C GLU A 147 -26.70 -8.51 -4.61
N TYR A 148 -26.05 -9.38 -3.83
CA TYR A 148 -24.59 -9.46 -3.70
C TYR A 148 -23.98 -10.65 -4.46
N HIS A 149 -24.79 -11.46 -5.15
CA HIS A 149 -24.34 -12.67 -5.88
C HIS A 149 -24.78 -12.63 -7.36
N PRO A 150 -23.93 -12.09 -8.25
CA PRO A 150 -24.24 -11.93 -9.67
C PRO A 150 -24.63 -13.24 -10.38
N ALA A 151 -24.02 -14.36 -9.99
CA ALA A 151 -24.33 -15.68 -10.56
C ALA A 151 -25.76 -16.14 -10.25
N LEU A 152 -26.30 -15.77 -9.08
CA LEU A 152 -27.68 -16.09 -8.70
C LEU A 152 -28.66 -15.09 -9.33
N GLN A 153 -28.25 -13.84 -9.49
CA GLN A 153 -29.03 -12.83 -10.20
C GLN A 153 -29.23 -13.17 -11.68
N ALA A 154 -28.27 -13.85 -12.30
CA ALA A 154 -28.40 -14.35 -13.68
C ALA A 154 -29.41 -15.50 -13.81
N LEU A 155 -29.63 -16.27 -12.74
CA LEU A 155 -30.60 -17.36 -12.71
C LEU A 155 -32.01 -16.88 -12.35
N ALA A 156 -32.12 -15.73 -11.67
CA ALA A 156 -33.37 -15.09 -11.32
C ALA A 156 -33.91 -14.27 -12.51
N GLY A 157 -35.19 -14.46 -12.89
CA GLY A 157 -35.82 -13.61 -13.89
C GLY A 157 -35.85 -12.13 -13.46
N LYS A 158 -35.79 -11.19 -14.42
CA LYS A 158 -35.88 -9.74 -14.11
C LYS A 158 -37.19 -9.45 -13.38
N LYS A 159 -37.09 -8.95 -12.14
CA LYS A 159 -38.21 -8.58 -11.24
C LYS A 159 -39.04 -9.75 -10.69
N GLU A 160 -38.55 -10.98 -10.77
CA GLU A 160 -39.24 -12.10 -10.13
C GLU A 160 -38.94 -12.17 -8.63
N ARG A 161 -39.99 -12.31 -7.81
CA ARG A 161 -39.86 -12.45 -6.37
C ARG A 161 -39.48 -13.89 -6.04
N ILE A 162 -38.23 -14.09 -5.62
CA ILE A 162 -37.77 -15.40 -5.17
C ILE A 162 -38.26 -15.64 -3.74
N ILE A 163 -39.15 -16.62 -3.60
CA ILE A 163 -39.74 -17.00 -2.32
C ILE A 163 -38.83 -17.99 -1.57
N PHE A 164 -38.13 -18.84 -2.31
CA PHE A 164 -37.25 -19.88 -1.78
C PHE A 164 -36.19 -20.26 -2.83
N ALA A 165 -34.95 -20.48 -2.40
CA ALA A 165 -33.96 -21.16 -3.23
C ALA A 165 -33.11 -22.10 -2.37
N ALA A 166 -32.79 -23.25 -2.94
CA ALA A 166 -32.01 -24.31 -2.30
C ALA A 166 -30.97 -24.83 -3.30
N THR A 167 -29.75 -25.02 -2.83
CA THR A 167 -28.70 -25.69 -3.61
C THR A 167 -28.97 -27.18 -3.58
N ILE A 168 -29.42 -27.75 -4.70
CA ILE A 168 -29.58 -29.19 -4.84
C ILE A 168 -28.24 -29.75 -5.33
N ASN A 169 -27.55 -30.53 -4.49
CA ASN A 169 -26.48 -31.41 -4.97
C ASN A 169 -27.15 -32.52 -5.78
N LYS A 170 -27.15 -32.38 -7.11
CA LYS A 170 -27.75 -33.36 -8.00
C LYS A 170 -26.92 -34.65 -7.96
N TYR A 171 -27.38 -35.63 -7.20
CA TYR A 171 -26.90 -37.01 -7.25
C TYR A 171 -27.79 -37.80 -8.21
N ASP A 172 -27.58 -37.68 -9.53
CA ASP A 172 -28.03 -38.69 -10.49
C ASP A 172 -26.78 -39.44 -10.98
N ARG A 173 -26.58 -40.76 -10.83
CA ARG A 173 -27.46 -41.94 -11.02
C ARG A 173 -28.01 -42.14 -12.44
N ARG A 174 -27.18 -41.95 -13.47
CA ARG A 174 -27.19 -42.70 -14.75
C ARG A 174 -25.75 -42.69 -15.28
N PHE A 175 -25.00 -43.77 -15.56
CA PHE A 175 -25.35 -45.16 -15.88
C PHE A 175 -26.59 -45.28 -16.76
N LYS A 176 -26.47 -44.73 -17.97
CA LYS A 176 -26.63 -45.46 -19.23
C LYS A 176 -25.85 -44.72 -20.31
#